data_AF-A0A2T4LMD7-F1
#
_entry.id   AF-A0A2T4LMD7-F1
#
_cell.length_a   1.000
_cell.length_b   1.000
_cell.length_c   1.000
_cell.angle_alpha   90.00
_cell.angle_beta   90.00
_cell.angle_gamma   90.00
#
_symmetry.space_group_name_H-M   'P 1'
#
loop_
_entity.id
_entity.type
_entity.pdbx_description
1 polymer ?
#
loop_
_entity_poly.entity_id
_entity_poly.type
_entity_poly.pdbx_seq_one_letter_code
_entity_poly.pdbx_strand_id
1 'polypeptide(L)'
;GEQKEDALDFTLWKQAKPGEISWESPFGEGRPGWHIECSVMAYKELGATIDIHAGGTDLQFPHHENEIAQSEAHNHAPFANYWMHNGFINIDNEKMSKSLGNFVLVHDIIKEIDPDVLRFFMISVHYRSPINYNMELVNAARSGLERIRNSYNAVLE
;
A
#
# COMPACT_ATOMS: atom_id res chain seq x y z
N GLY A 1 -9.68 22.72 0.57
CA GLY A 1 -8.70 22.96 1.66
C GLY A 1 -8.75 24.37 2.21
N GLU A 2 -9.47 25.31 1.58
CA GLU A 2 -9.54 26.71 2.03
C GLU A 2 -10.65 26.97 3.07
N GLN A 3 -11.45 25.95 3.40
CA GLN A 3 -12.51 26.00 4.42
C GLN A 3 -12.25 24.93 5.48
N LYS A 4 -11.18 25.10 6.25
CA LYS A 4 -10.88 24.26 7.42
C LYS A 4 -10.89 25.13 8.66
N GLU A 5 -11.32 24.58 9.79
CA GLU A 5 -11.23 25.27 11.08
C GLU A 5 -9.81 25.10 11.67
N ASP A 6 -9.21 23.92 11.48
CA ASP A 6 -7.83 23.61 11.84
C ASP A 6 -7.02 23.16 10.61
N ALA A 7 -5.72 23.42 10.59
CA ALA A 7 -4.83 22.99 9.52
C ALA A 7 -4.82 21.46 9.32
N LEU A 8 -5.04 20.70 10.40
CA LEU A 8 -5.08 19.25 10.45
C LEU A 8 -6.37 18.63 9.90
N ASP A 9 -7.45 19.41 9.72
CA ASP A 9 -8.73 18.87 9.25
C ASP A 9 -8.56 18.19 7.88
N PHE A 10 -9.25 17.07 7.67
CA PHE A 10 -9.22 16.35 6.39
C PHE A 10 -10.62 16.16 5.82
N THR A 11 -10.71 16.08 4.50
CA THR A 11 -11.98 16.05 3.78
C THR A 11 -12.61 14.65 3.85
N LEU A 12 -13.85 14.55 4.35
CA LEU A 12 -14.67 13.33 4.27
C LEU A 12 -15.45 13.24 2.97
N TRP A 13 -16.03 14.36 2.53
CA TRP A 13 -16.76 14.49 1.27
C TRP A 13 -16.26 15.71 0.51
N LYS A 14 -15.86 15.51 -0.75
CA LYS A 14 -15.33 16.57 -1.60
C LYS A 14 -16.34 16.92 -2.68
N GLN A 15 -16.81 18.16 -2.66
CA GLN A 15 -17.69 18.68 -3.71
C GLN A 15 -17.05 18.51 -5.10
N ALA A 16 -17.85 18.06 -6.06
CA ALA A 16 -17.38 17.82 -7.42
C ALA A 16 -17.22 19.14 -8.18
N LYS A 17 -16.15 19.24 -8.98
CA LYS A 17 -16.00 20.30 -9.97
C LYS A 17 -16.77 19.94 -11.25
N PRO A 18 -17.13 20.93 -12.09
CA PRO A 18 -17.81 20.67 -13.36
C PRO A 18 -17.05 19.64 -14.21
N GLY A 19 -17.75 18.59 -14.65
CA GLY A 19 -17.20 17.51 -15.49
C GLY A 19 -16.43 16.42 -14.73
N GLU A 20 -16.30 16.50 -13.41
CA GLU A 20 -15.77 15.39 -12.61
C GLU A 20 -16.86 14.33 -12.34
N ILE A 21 -16.43 13.09 -12.09
CA ILE A 21 -17.32 12.03 -11.62
C ILE A 21 -17.83 12.40 -10.23
N SER A 22 -19.15 12.27 -10.01
CA SER A 22 -19.82 12.60 -8.77
C SER A 22 -20.96 11.64 -8.44
N TRP A 23 -21.39 11.69 -7.18
CA TRP A 23 -22.57 11.05 -6.66
C TRP A 23 -23.41 12.06 -5.88
N GLU A 24 -24.73 11.88 -5.90
CA GLU A 24 -25.65 12.64 -5.06
C GLU A 24 -25.43 12.28 -3.58
N SER A 25 -25.48 13.29 -2.71
CA SER A 25 -25.43 13.11 -1.26
C SER A 25 -26.22 14.21 -0.54
N PRO A 26 -26.52 14.06 0.76
CA PRO A 26 -27.11 15.12 1.58
C PRO A 26 -26.30 16.43 1.63
N PHE A 27 -25.02 16.39 1.24
CA PHE A 27 -24.12 17.54 1.18
C PHE A 27 -23.94 18.09 -0.25
N GLY A 28 -24.76 17.60 -1.19
CA GLY A 28 -24.68 17.91 -2.62
C GLY A 28 -23.76 16.96 -3.39
N GLU A 29 -23.69 17.19 -4.70
CA GLU A 29 -22.88 16.41 -5.64
C GLU A 29 -21.39 16.45 -5.28
N GLY A 30 -20.80 15.27 -5.13
CA GLY A 30 -19.40 15.14 -4.75
C GLY A 30 -18.86 13.73 -4.83
N ARG A 31 -17.75 13.49 -4.15
CA ARG A 31 -17.09 12.18 -4.04
C ARG A 31 -16.49 12.00 -2.66
N PRO A 32 -16.30 10.77 -2.19
CA PRO A 32 -15.62 10.51 -0.94
C PRO A 32 -14.19 11.08 -0.94
N GLY A 33 -13.73 11.46 0.24
CA GLY A 33 -12.32 11.70 0.50
C GLY A 33 -11.55 10.39 0.57
N TRP A 34 -10.26 10.43 0.23
CA TRP A 34 -9.41 9.23 0.15
C TRP A 34 -9.48 8.32 1.40
N HIS A 35 -9.50 8.89 2.59
CA HIS A 35 -9.48 8.13 3.85
C HIS A 35 -10.81 7.46 4.19
N ILE A 36 -11.95 8.12 3.89
CA ILE A 36 -13.27 7.64 4.35
C ILE A 36 -13.69 6.35 3.64
N GLU A 37 -13.18 6.13 2.42
CA GLU A 37 -13.45 4.93 1.64
C GLU A 37 -13.02 3.67 2.40
N CYS A 38 -11.78 3.65 2.90
CA CYS A 38 -11.22 2.49 3.62
C CYS A 38 -11.96 2.22 4.94
N SER A 39 -12.21 3.27 5.75
CA SER A 39 -12.95 3.16 7.01
C SER A 39 -14.35 2.54 6.81
N VAL A 40 -15.10 3.04 5.81
CA VAL A 40 -16.48 2.59 5.56
C VAL A 40 -16.48 1.16 5.00
N MET A 41 -15.59 0.82 4.07
CA MET A 41 -15.52 -0.53 3.52
C MET A 41 -15.07 -1.56 4.57
N ALA A 42 -14.06 -1.23 5.39
CA ALA A 42 -13.60 -2.11 6.46
C ALA A 42 -14.72 -2.37 7.47
N TYR A 43 -15.44 -1.32 7.91
CA TYR A 43 -16.58 -1.48 8.80
C TYR A 43 -17.66 -2.38 8.21
N LYS A 44 -18.00 -2.14 6.94
CA LYS A 44 -19.10 -2.84 6.26
C LYS A 44 -18.84 -4.34 6.14
N GLU A 45 -17.60 -4.72 5.82
CA GLU A 45 -17.24 -6.11 5.52
C GLU A 45 -16.71 -6.87 6.74
N LEU A 46 -16.04 -6.19 7.66
CA LEU A 46 -15.29 -6.83 8.76
C LEU A 46 -15.78 -6.42 10.16
N GLY A 47 -16.59 -5.37 10.26
CA GLY A 47 -17.16 -4.88 11.51
C GLY A 47 -16.37 -3.74 12.17
N ALA A 48 -16.78 -3.38 13.39
CA ALA A 48 -16.30 -2.19 14.09
C ALA A 48 -14.82 -2.23 14.48
N THR A 49 -14.31 -3.43 14.81
CA THR A 49 -12.93 -3.69 15.19
C THR A 49 -12.43 -4.87 14.37
N ILE A 50 -11.30 -4.70 13.68
CA ILE A 50 -10.67 -5.74 12.87
C ILE A 50 -9.39 -6.25 13.54
N ASP A 51 -8.95 -7.45 13.15
CA ASP A 51 -7.73 -8.02 13.72
C ASP A 51 -6.48 -7.32 13.19
N ILE A 52 -6.33 -7.23 11.86
CA ILE A 52 -5.13 -6.71 11.20
C ILE A 52 -5.52 -5.69 10.14
N HIS A 53 -4.95 -4.50 10.23
CA HIS A 53 -4.96 -3.50 9.17
C HIS A 53 -3.53 -3.31 8.62
N ALA A 54 -3.36 -3.27 7.30
CA ALA A 54 -2.04 -3.28 6.68
C ALA A 54 -1.91 -2.32 5.49
N GLY A 55 -0.69 -1.87 5.21
CA GLY A 55 -0.39 -0.98 4.09
C GLY A 55 1.09 -0.68 3.92
N GLY A 56 1.44 0.16 2.94
CA GLY A 56 2.79 0.71 2.82
C GLY A 56 3.12 1.62 4.00
N THR A 57 4.39 1.73 4.39
CA THR A 57 4.79 2.64 5.49
C THR A 57 4.44 4.11 5.23
N ASP A 58 4.25 4.51 3.97
CA ASP A 58 3.75 5.83 3.58
C ASP A 58 2.27 6.05 3.89
N LEU A 59 1.48 4.98 4.05
CA LEU A 59 0.08 5.09 4.44
C LEU A 59 -0.10 5.29 5.95
N GLN A 60 0.94 5.06 6.76
CA GLN A 60 0.85 5.27 8.22
C GLN A 60 0.33 6.68 8.54
N PHE A 61 0.88 7.69 7.88
CA PHE A 61 0.41 9.07 7.99
C PHE A 61 0.36 9.74 6.61
N PRO A 62 -0.74 10.46 6.26
CA PRO A 62 -1.92 10.69 7.10
C PRO A 62 -3.00 9.62 6.97
N HIS A 63 -2.83 8.61 6.10
CA HIS A 63 -3.95 7.77 5.66
C HIS A 63 -4.56 6.93 6.79
N HIS A 64 -3.77 6.03 7.39
CA HIS A 64 -4.23 5.16 8.47
C HIS A 64 -4.58 5.94 9.74
N GLU A 65 -3.84 7.02 10.05
CA GLU A 65 -4.17 7.91 11.17
C GLU A 65 -5.59 8.51 11.03
N ASN A 66 -5.95 8.94 9.82
CA ASN A 66 -7.28 9.46 9.54
C ASN A 66 -8.35 8.36 9.51
N GLU A 67 -8.02 7.13 9.10
CA GLU A 67 -8.93 5.99 9.20
C GLU A 67 -9.26 5.63 10.65
N ILE A 68 -8.24 5.64 11.53
CA ILE A 68 -8.41 5.48 12.98
C ILE A 68 -9.35 6.58 13.49
N ALA A 69 -9.05 7.85 13.19
CA ALA A 69 -9.86 8.97 13.65
C ALA A 69 -11.33 8.87 13.20
N GLN A 70 -11.59 8.50 11.95
CA GLN A 70 -12.95 8.31 11.42
C GLN A 70 -13.66 7.12 12.09
N SER A 71 -13.00 5.98 12.13
CA SER A 71 -13.59 4.71 12.58
C SER A 71 -13.85 4.72 14.08
N GLU A 72 -12.89 5.16 14.89
CA GLU A 72 -13.06 5.16 16.35
C GLU A 72 -14.04 6.23 16.82
N ALA A 73 -14.11 7.39 16.13
CA ALA A 73 -15.12 8.41 16.40
C ALA A 73 -16.54 7.93 16.06
N HIS A 74 -16.70 7.15 14.99
CA HIS A 74 -18.01 6.61 14.58
C HIS A 74 -18.43 5.38 15.42
N ASN A 75 -17.50 4.46 15.65
CA ASN A 75 -17.80 3.14 16.21
C ASN A 75 -17.78 3.11 17.73
N HIS A 76 -17.09 4.08 18.37
CA HIS A 76 -16.80 4.08 19.80
C HIS A 76 -16.06 2.81 20.28
N ALA A 77 -15.21 2.25 19.41
CA ALA A 77 -14.38 1.08 19.65
C ALA A 77 -13.06 1.20 18.87
N PRO A 78 -11.98 0.49 19.28
CA PRO A 78 -10.72 0.49 18.54
C PRO A 78 -10.92 0.01 17.10
N PHE A 79 -10.26 0.65 16.12
CA PHE A 79 -10.43 0.25 14.72
C PHE A 79 -9.75 -1.09 14.39
N ALA A 80 -8.49 -1.26 14.79
CA ALA A 80 -7.73 -2.47 14.52
C ALA A 80 -6.82 -2.86 15.70
N ASN A 81 -6.70 -4.17 15.96
CA ASN A 81 -5.83 -4.70 17.03
C ASN A 81 -4.33 -4.63 16.66
N TYR A 82 -4.01 -4.86 15.38
CA TYR A 82 -2.64 -4.89 14.89
C TYR A 82 -2.50 -4.10 13.58
N TRP A 83 -1.44 -3.32 13.49
CA TRP A 83 -1.08 -2.55 12.29
C TRP A 83 0.20 -3.10 11.67
N MET A 84 0.17 -3.39 10.37
CA MET A 84 1.32 -3.94 9.64
C MET A 84 1.72 -3.06 8.47
N HIS A 85 2.93 -2.51 8.53
CA HIS A 85 3.47 -1.65 7.48
C HIS A 85 4.70 -2.26 6.81
N ASN A 86 4.69 -2.35 5.47
CA ASN A 86 5.87 -2.80 4.71
C ASN A 86 6.85 -1.65 4.45
N GLY A 87 8.13 -1.99 4.36
CA GLY A 87 9.20 -1.06 4.02
C GLY A 87 9.12 -0.55 2.58
N PHE A 88 9.85 0.53 2.29
CA PHE A 88 9.94 1.10 0.95
C PHE A 88 10.75 0.23 -0.01
N ILE A 89 10.45 0.38 -1.30
CA ILE A 89 11.29 -0.11 -2.39
C ILE A 89 12.10 1.07 -2.93
N ASN A 90 13.42 0.95 -2.87
CA ASN A 90 14.37 1.87 -3.51
C ASN A 90 14.88 1.24 -4.81
N ILE A 91 15.31 2.05 -5.78
CA ILE A 91 16.00 1.60 -6.99
C ILE A 91 17.40 2.20 -6.97
N ASP A 92 18.42 1.35 -7.02
CA ASP A 92 19.83 1.77 -6.99
C ASP A 92 20.16 2.74 -5.84
N ASN A 93 19.59 2.47 -4.65
CA ASN A 93 19.65 3.28 -3.42
C ASN A 93 18.91 4.62 -3.46
N GLU A 94 18.19 4.93 -4.54
CA GLU A 94 17.33 6.11 -4.60
C GLU A 94 15.86 5.75 -4.32
N LYS A 95 15.14 6.66 -3.69
CA LYS A 95 13.70 6.50 -3.48
C LYS A 95 13.00 6.47 -4.84
N MET A 96 12.16 5.46 -5.07
CA MET A 96 11.33 5.40 -6.26
C MET A 96 10.33 6.56 -6.28
N SER A 97 10.33 7.35 -7.35
CA SER A 97 9.35 8.43 -7.53
C SER A 97 9.10 8.72 -9.00
N LYS A 98 7.86 9.11 -9.34
CA LYS A 98 7.53 9.54 -10.70
C LYS A 98 8.33 10.77 -11.14
N SER A 99 8.63 11.69 -10.22
CA SER A 99 9.39 12.92 -10.48
C SER A 99 10.86 12.67 -10.84
N LEU A 100 11.48 11.63 -10.27
CA LEU A 100 12.86 11.23 -10.61
C LEU A 100 12.92 10.39 -11.89
N GLY A 101 11.78 9.99 -12.45
CA GLY A 101 11.73 9.11 -13.63
C GLY A 101 12.23 7.69 -13.37
N ASN A 102 12.58 7.35 -12.13
CA ASN A 102 13.11 6.05 -11.73
C ASN A 102 12.00 5.07 -11.28
N PHE A 103 10.73 5.36 -11.58
CA PHE A 103 9.63 4.44 -11.30
C PHE A 103 9.52 3.38 -12.39
N VAL A 104 9.39 2.12 -12.00
CA VAL A 104 9.27 0.99 -12.94
C VAL A 104 7.98 0.24 -12.65
N LEU A 105 7.22 -0.05 -13.70
CA LEU A 105 6.00 -0.84 -13.60
C LEU A 105 6.33 -2.32 -13.48
N VAL A 106 5.64 -3.02 -12.57
CA VAL A 106 5.74 -4.48 -12.45
C VAL A 106 5.46 -5.16 -13.79
N HIS A 107 4.48 -4.66 -14.56
CA HIS A 107 4.16 -5.14 -15.90
C HIS A 107 5.34 -5.14 -16.87
N ASP A 108 6.26 -4.18 -16.73
CA ASP A 108 7.44 -4.10 -17.58
C ASP A 108 8.60 -4.93 -17.03
N ILE A 109 8.78 -4.96 -15.70
CA ILE A 109 9.82 -5.79 -15.04
C ILE A 109 9.66 -7.27 -15.40
N ILE A 110 8.42 -7.79 -15.39
CA ILE A 110 8.17 -9.21 -15.64
C ILE A 110 8.39 -9.65 -17.09
N LYS A 111 8.59 -8.70 -18.02
CA LYS A 111 8.99 -9.01 -19.41
C LYS A 111 10.48 -9.35 -19.49
N GLU A 112 11.28 -8.84 -18.55
CA GLU A 112 12.73 -8.98 -18.50
C GLU A 112 13.20 -9.98 -17.42
N ILE A 113 12.42 -10.12 -16.34
CA ILE A 113 12.75 -10.97 -15.18
C ILE A 113 11.64 -11.98 -14.94
N ASP A 114 12.02 -13.25 -14.74
CA ASP A 114 11.12 -14.32 -14.29
C ASP A 114 10.33 -13.86 -13.03
N PRO A 115 8.98 -13.83 -13.07
CA PRO A 115 8.14 -13.44 -11.93
C PRO A 115 8.45 -14.19 -10.64
N ASP A 116 8.86 -15.45 -10.71
CA ASP A 116 9.23 -16.24 -9.53
C ASP A 116 10.53 -15.74 -8.91
N VAL A 117 11.49 -15.32 -9.74
CA VAL A 117 12.74 -14.69 -9.28
C VAL A 117 12.44 -13.34 -8.62
N LEU A 118 11.57 -12.52 -9.24
CA LEU A 118 11.17 -11.24 -8.67
C LEU A 118 10.46 -11.42 -7.32
N ARG A 119 9.54 -12.40 -7.23
CA ARG A 119 8.85 -12.75 -5.98
C ARG A 119 9.84 -13.24 -4.93
N PHE A 120 10.76 -14.14 -5.29
CA PHE A 120 11.78 -14.67 -4.38
C PHE A 120 12.69 -13.55 -3.85
N PHE A 121 13.10 -12.63 -4.72
CA PHE A 121 13.83 -11.42 -4.34
C PHE A 121 13.05 -10.60 -3.29
N MET A 122 11.76 -10.31 -3.52
CA MET A 122 10.96 -9.51 -2.60
C MET A 122 10.79 -10.15 -1.21
N ILE A 123 10.67 -11.48 -1.13
CA ILE A 123 10.50 -12.20 0.14
C ILE A 123 11.83 -12.58 0.81
N SER A 124 12.97 -12.34 0.16
CA SER A 124 14.30 -12.63 0.71
C SER A 124 14.71 -11.66 1.83
N VAL A 125 13.98 -10.55 1.96
CA VAL A 125 14.18 -9.51 2.97
C VAL A 125 12.95 -9.45 3.88
N HIS A 126 13.17 -9.17 5.17
CA HIS A 126 12.06 -9.00 6.11
C HIS A 126 11.13 -7.86 5.64
N TYR A 127 9.81 -8.07 5.64
CA TYR A 127 8.84 -7.16 5.01
C TYR A 127 8.88 -5.70 5.54
N ARG A 128 9.33 -5.50 6.78
CA ARG A 128 9.48 -4.16 7.41
C ARG A 128 10.76 -3.44 7.01
N SER A 129 11.73 -4.14 6.43
CA SER A 129 12.99 -3.55 6.00
C SER A 129 12.83 -2.97 4.60
N PRO A 130 13.41 -1.79 4.31
CA PRO A 130 13.49 -1.30 2.95
C PRO A 130 14.22 -2.32 2.06
N ILE A 131 13.75 -2.48 0.83
CA ILE A 131 14.40 -3.33 -0.17
C ILE A 131 15.02 -2.44 -1.25
N ASN A 132 16.26 -2.74 -1.62
CA ASN A 132 16.93 -2.05 -2.72
C ASN A 132 16.84 -2.93 -3.97
N TYR A 133 16.08 -2.49 -4.96
CA TYR A 133 16.01 -3.12 -6.26
C TYR A 133 17.21 -2.69 -7.10
N ASN A 134 18.08 -3.65 -7.40
CA ASN A 134 19.14 -3.53 -8.40
C ASN A 134 19.40 -4.91 -9.02
N MET A 135 20.02 -4.94 -10.20
CA MET A 135 20.16 -6.18 -10.95
C MET A 135 21.13 -7.17 -10.30
N GLU A 136 22.11 -6.70 -9.54
CA GLU A 136 23.03 -7.56 -8.79
C GLU A 136 22.27 -8.42 -7.75
N LEU A 137 21.40 -7.78 -6.96
CA LEU A 137 20.60 -8.47 -5.95
C LEU A 137 19.53 -9.37 -6.57
N VAL A 138 18.93 -8.96 -7.69
CA VAL A 138 17.99 -9.82 -8.45
C VAL A 138 18.70 -11.06 -8.98
N ASN A 139 19.91 -10.92 -9.53
CA ASN A 139 20.71 -12.04 -10.01
C ASN A 139 21.13 -12.97 -8.85
N ALA A 140 21.49 -12.42 -7.69
CA ALA A 140 21.78 -13.21 -6.51
C ALA A 140 20.54 -14.01 -6.04
N ALA A 141 19.37 -13.38 -6.05
CA ALA A 141 18.10 -14.05 -5.76
C ALA A 141 17.80 -15.18 -6.77
N ARG A 142 18.06 -14.95 -8.07
CA ARG A 142 17.92 -15.99 -9.11
C ARG A 142 18.76 -17.22 -8.79
N SER A 143 20.06 -17.04 -8.52
CA SER A 143 20.96 -18.14 -8.17
C SER A 143 20.51 -18.88 -6.91
N GLY A 144 19.98 -18.14 -5.91
CA GLY A 144 19.40 -18.73 -4.70
C GLY A 144 18.18 -19.60 -4.99
N LEU A 145 17.27 -19.12 -5.83
CA LEU A 145 16.06 -19.84 -6.22
C LEU A 145 16.38 -21.08 -7.07
N GLU A 146 17.32 -20.98 -8.01
CA GLU A 146 17.81 -22.12 -8.80
C GLU A 146 18.38 -23.22 -7.92
N ARG A 147 19.15 -22.86 -6.89
CA ARG A 147 19.68 -23.84 -5.93
C ARG A 147 18.58 -24.59 -5.19
N ILE A 148 17.50 -23.89 -4.79
CA ILE A 148 16.34 -24.52 -4.14
C ILE A 148 15.64 -25.47 -5.12
N ARG A 149 15.37 -25.00 -6.36
CA ARG A 149 14.73 -25.81 -7.40
C ARG A 149 15.53 -27.06 -7.74
N ASN A 150 16.85 -26.94 -7.90
CA ASN A 150 17.74 -28.06 -8.18
C ASN A 150 17.74 -29.08 -7.02
N SER A 151 17.81 -28.61 -5.77
CA SER A 151 17.78 -29.49 -4.60
C SER A 151 16.46 -30.24 -4.48
N TYR A 152 15.34 -29.57 -4.79
CA TYR A 152 14.02 -30.20 -4.83
C TYR A 152 13.92 -31.27 -5.92
N ASN A 153 14.36 -30.96 -7.15
CA ASN A 153 14.32 -31.91 -8.26
C ASN A 153 15.18 -33.16 -8.00
N ALA A 154 16.36 -32.99 -7.39
CA ALA A 154 17.25 -34.10 -7.04
C ALA A 154 16.66 -35.06 -5.98
N VAL A 155 15.63 -34.65 -5.24
CA VAL A 155 14.89 -35.53 -4.30
C VAL A 155 13.74 -36.27 -5.00
N LEU A 156 13.29 -35.78 -6.17
CA LEU A 156 12.21 -36.40 -6.95
C LEU A 156 12.70 -37.47 -7.93
N GLU A 157 13.98 -37.39 -8.33
CA GLU A 157 14.68 -38.43 -9.11
C GLU A 157 15.05 -39.64 -8.25
#